data_AF-A0A4U1ML98-F1
#
_entry.id   AF-A0A4U1ML98-F1
#
_cell.length_a   1.000
_cell.length_b   1.000
_cell.length_c   1.000
_cell.angle_alpha   90.00
_cell.angle_beta   90.00
_cell.angle_gamma   90.00
#
_symmetry.space_group_name_H-M   'P 1'
#
loop_
_entity.id
_entity.type
_entity.pdbx_description
1 polymer ?
#
loop_
_entity_poly.entity_id
_entity_poly.type
_entity_poly.pdbx_seq_one_letter_code
_entity_poly.pdbx_strand_id
1 'polypeptide(L)'
;MTGKIEKNDELVLSIETYNSSKLIEEGMTLNGLSNKSFKNEILSFTLNINENTASFSLAEGTGVYESTLSIPEEITRSIFHAIADKIQFRKNTPVYLVYWYGSDQKATNSLNGGDPSVFPEEIREAYFSIVYHVEWIDKKY
;
A
#
# COMPACT_ATOMS: atom_id res chain seq x y z
N MET A 1 6.15 12.75 4.74
CA MET A 1 4.90 13.29 4.13
C MET A 1 4.59 14.69 4.65
N THR A 2 3.77 15.48 3.95
CA THR A 2 3.31 16.81 4.43
C THR A 2 1.84 17.07 4.14
N GLY A 3 1.07 17.43 5.17
CA GLY A 3 -0.33 17.84 5.05
C GLY A 3 -0.87 18.39 6.38
N LYS A 4 -2.01 19.07 6.34
CA LYS A 4 -2.71 19.61 7.51
C LYS A 4 -4.09 18.96 7.58
N ILE A 5 -4.22 17.90 8.38
CA ILE A 5 -5.50 17.25 8.67
C ILE A 5 -6.38 18.18 9.49
N GLU A 6 -7.58 18.46 8.99
CA GLU A 6 -8.59 19.17 9.78
C GLU A 6 -9.16 18.27 10.87
N LYS A 7 -9.85 18.86 11.85
CA LYS A 7 -10.35 18.11 13.03
C LYS A 7 -11.24 16.91 12.65
N ASN A 8 -11.98 17.06 11.56
CA ASN A 8 -12.94 16.07 11.05
C ASN A 8 -12.37 15.17 9.96
N ASP A 9 -11.06 15.24 9.73
CA ASP A 9 -10.38 14.45 8.71
C ASP A 9 -9.49 13.40 9.36
N GLU A 10 -9.17 12.36 8.61
CA GLU A 10 -8.17 11.36 8.96
C GLU A 10 -7.39 10.87 7.74
N LEU A 11 -6.21 10.31 8.01
CA LEU A 11 -5.52 9.45 7.06
C LEU A 11 -5.90 8.00 7.36
N VAL A 12 -6.33 7.31 6.33
CA VAL A 12 -6.57 5.87 6.33
C VAL A 12 -5.46 5.24 5.51
N LEU A 13 -4.80 4.23 6.08
CA LEU A 13 -3.84 3.41 5.37
C LEU A 13 -4.42 2.02 5.19
N SER A 14 -4.35 1.53 3.96
CA SER A 14 -4.95 0.27 3.56
C SER A 14 -3.93 -0.61 2.86
N ILE A 15 -4.01 -1.91 3.15
CA ILE A 15 -3.32 -2.97 2.45
C ILE A 15 -4.36 -3.82 1.75
N GLU A 16 -4.28 -3.89 0.42
CA GLU A 16 -5.22 -4.61 -0.42
C GLU A 16 -4.51 -5.68 -1.23
N THR A 17 -5.18 -6.82 -1.36
CA THR A 17 -4.67 -7.96 -2.12
C THR A 17 -5.56 -8.20 -3.33
N TYR A 18 -4.93 -8.29 -4.50
CA TYR A 18 -5.61 -8.56 -5.76
C TYR A 18 -5.10 -9.86 -6.37
N ASN A 19 -5.99 -10.58 -7.05
CA ASN A 19 -5.65 -11.66 -7.96
C ASN A 19 -6.35 -11.41 -9.30
N SER A 20 -5.58 -11.27 -10.37
CA SER A 20 -6.11 -11.08 -11.73
C SER A 20 -7.20 -9.98 -11.78
N SER A 21 -6.87 -8.79 -11.29
CA SER A 21 -7.75 -7.61 -11.20
C SER A 21 -8.90 -7.68 -10.19
N LYS A 22 -9.07 -8.79 -9.48
CA LYS A 22 -10.11 -8.94 -8.47
C LYS A 22 -9.53 -8.71 -7.08
N LEU A 23 -10.12 -7.79 -6.32
CA LEU A 23 -9.85 -7.67 -4.89
C LEU A 23 -10.28 -8.96 -4.20
N ILE A 24 -9.34 -9.62 -3.53
CA ILE A 24 -9.57 -10.89 -2.84
C ILE A 24 -9.50 -10.76 -1.32
N GLU A 25 -8.81 -9.74 -0.81
CA GLU A 25 -8.68 -9.50 0.62
C GLU A 25 -8.34 -8.03 0.93
N GLU A 26 -9.00 -7.47 1.95
CA GLU A 26 -8.58 -6.24 2.62
C GLU A 26 -7.74 -6.66 3.83
N GLY A 27 -6.41 -6.67 3.68
CA GLY A 27 -5.51 -7.28 4.66
C GLY A 27 -5.38 -6.47 5.95
N MET A 28 -5.31 -5.15 5.83
CA MET A 28 -5.19 -4.27 6.98
C MET A 28 -5.67 -2.86 6.65
N THR A 29 -6.53 -2.29 7.49
CA THR A 29 -6.94 -0.89 7.42
C THR A 29 -6.67 -0.22 8.76
N LEU A 30 -5.92 0.88 8.72
CA LEU A 30 -5.57 1.69 9.87
C LEU A 30 -6.17 3.08 9.73
N ASN A 31 -7.02 3.43 10.69
CA ASN A 31 -7.69 4.72 10.76
C ASN A 31 -7.00 5.63 11.79
N GLY A 32 -7.16 6.94 11.65
CA GLY A 32 -6.66 7.90 12.62
C GLY A 32 -5.13 8.08 12.64
N LEU A 33 -4.43 7.77 11.55
CA LEU A 33 -2.99 8.02 11.43
C LEU A 33 -2.73 9.54 11.50
N SER A 34 -1.72 9.92 12.29
CA SER A 34 -1.28 11.28 12.64
C SER A 34 -2.23 12.17 13.49
N ASN A 35 -1.69 12.66 14.60
CA ASN A 35 -2.33 13.63 15.48
C ASN A 35 -2.21 15.05 14.90
N LYS A 36 -3.22 15.48 14.11
CA LYS A 36 -3.49 16.88 13.69
C LYS A 36 -2.50 17.54 12.71
N SER A 37 -1.26 17.07 12.54
CA SER A 37 -0.36 17.51 11.46
C SER A 37 0.83 16.58 11.28
N PHE A 38 1.00 16.00 10.09
CA PHE A 38 2.16 15.19 9.72
C PHE A 38 3.11 16.08 8.91
N LYS A 39 4.18 16.54 9.55
CA LYS A 39 5.26 17.30 8.89
C LYS A 39 6.54 16.48 8.99
N ASN A 40 6.96 15.89 7.87
CA ASN A 40 8.12 15.00 7.80
C ASN A 40 7.99 13.72 8.63
N GLU A 41 6.77 13.25 8.89
CA GLU A 41 6.60 11.91 9.46
C GLU A 41 7.11 10.87 8.47
N ILE A 42 7.83 9.90 9.03
CA ILE A 42 8.37 8.73 8.34
C ILE A 42 7.41 7.59 8.64
N LEU A 43 6.78 7.07 7.59
CA LEU A 43 6.13 5.76 7.63
C LEU A 43 7.17 4.74 7.18
N SER A 44 7.45 3.76 8.03
CA SER A 44 8.34 2.66 7.68
C SER A 44 7.51 1.44 7.31
N PHE A 45 7.72 0.93 6.11
CA PHE A 45 7.05 -0.25 5.59
C PHE A 45 8.05 -1.38 5.44
N THR A 46 7.73 -2.55 5.99
CA THR A 46 8.49 -3.77 5.74
C THR A 46 7.57 -4.81 5.13
N LEU A 47 8.05 -5.46 4.09
CA LEU A 47 7.39 -6.60 3.46
C LEU A 47 8.39 -7.75 3.44
N ASN A 48 8.07 -8.81 4.19
CA ASN A 48 8.84 -10.05 4.22
C ASN A 48 8.04 -11.12 3.50
N ILE A 49 8.65 -11.75 2.51
CA ILE A 49 8.00 -12.76 1.67
C ILE A 49 8.75 -14.06 1.84
N ASN A 50 8.01 -15.07 2.30
CA ASN A 50 8.42 -16.46 2.35
C ASN A 50 7.67 -17.23 1.25
N GLU A 51 7.90 -18.54 1.14
CA GLU A 51 7.34 -19.38 0.06
C GLU A 51 5.84 -19.16 -0.18
N ASN A 52 5.04 -19.23 0.90
CA ASN A 52 3.58 -19.21 0.81
C ASN A 52 2.95 -18.10 1.67
N THR A 53 3.75 -17.21 2.26
CA THR A 53 3.25 -16.13 3.11
C THR A 53 3.97 -14.81 2.87
N ALA A 54 3.21 -13.73 2.97
CA ALA A 54 3.74 -12.37 3.02
C ALA A 54 3.39 -11.77 4.39
N SER A 55 4.41 -11.41 5.16
CA SER A 55 4.29 -10.70 6.43
C SER A 55 4.63 -9.24 6.23
N PHE A 56 3.77 -8.37 6.71
CA PHE A 56 3.86 -6.94 6.52
C PHE A 56 3.88 -6.24 7.87
N SER A 57 4.75 -5.25 7.98
CA SER A 57 4.80 -4.37 9.14
C SER A 57 4.83 -2.91 8.74
N LEU A 58 4.04 -2.12 9.47
CA LEU A 58 4.02 -0.67 9.39
C LEU A 58 4.40 -0.10 10.73
N ALA A 59 5.44 0.73 10.75
CA ALA A 59 5.77 1.54 11.91
C ALA A 59 5.40 3.01 11.66
N GLU A 60 4.62 3.57 12.57
CA GLU A 60 4.29 4.99 12.65
C GLU A 60 4.53 5.46 14.08
N GLY A 61 5.41 6.44 14.28
CA GLY A 61 5.59 7.21 15.52
C GLY A 61 5.76 6.38 16.81
N THR A 62 4.65 5.88 17.35
CA THR A 62 4.52 5.17 18.63
C THR A 62 4.09 3.71 18.53
N GLY A 63 3.78 3.18 17.34
CA GLY A 63 3.25 1.84 17.16
C GLY A 63 3.88 1.09 15.99
N VAL A 64 3.96 -0.23 16.12
CA VAL A 64 4.23 -1.16 15.03
C VAL A 64 2.99 -2.00 14.84
N TYR A 65 2.53 -2.08 13.61
CA TYR A 65 1.41 -2.90 13.22
C TYR A 65 1.90 -3.99 12.30
N GLU A 66 1.41 -5.21 12.49
CA GLU A 66 1.82 -6.38 11.73
C GLU A 66 0.59 -7.14 11.26
N SER A 67 0.67 -7.67 10.06
CA SER A 67 -0.29 -8.66 9.58
C SER A 67 0.38 -9.58 8.57
N THR A 68 -0.25 -10.70 8.27
CA THR A 68 0.31 -11.75 7.41
C THR A 68 -0.81 -12.30 6.55
N LEU A 69 -0.50 -12.52 5.28
CA LEU A 69 -1.42 -13.08 4.29
C LEU A 69 -0.76 -14.25 3.56
N SER A 70 -1.58 -15.12 2.99
CA SER A 70 -1.12 -16.23 2.16
C SER A 70 -0.86 -15.74 0.73
N ILE A 71 0.24 -16.18 0.13
CA ILE A 71 0.52 -15.95 -1.30
C ILE A 71 0.39 -17.27 -2.08
N PRO A 72 -0.05 -17.21 -3.35
CA PRO A 72 -0.06 -18.37 -4.23
C PRO A 72 1.34 -18.98 -4.44
N GLU A 73 1.43 -20.31 -4.44
CA GLU A 73 2.67 -21.05 -4.68
C GLU A 73 3.14 -20.93 -6.14
N GLU A 74 2.23 -20.57 -7.04
CA GLU A 74 2.44 -20.46 -8.48
C GLU A 74 3.25 -19.21 -8.87
N ILE A 75 3.53 -18.31 -7.94
CA ILE A 75 4.34 -17.11 -8.21
C ILE A 75 5.80 -17.52 -8.47
N THR A 76 6.25 -17.35 -9.72
CA THR A 76 7.62 -17.71 -10.13
C THR A 76 8.56 -16.52 -10.21
N ARG A 77 8.01 -15.30 -10.32
CA ARG A 77 8.74 -14.03 -10.33
C ARG A 77 7.94 -12.97 -9.61
N SER A 78 8.63 -12.04 -8.97
CA SER A 78 7.98 -10.90 -8.33
C SER A 78 8.79 -9.62 -8.48
N ILE A 79 8.09 -8.50 -8.38
CA ILE A 79 8.66 -7.16 -8.39
C ILE A 79 8.13 -6.41 -7.16
N PHE A 80 9.04 -5.70 -6.51
CA PHE A 80 8.74 -4.75 -5.46
C PHE A 80 8.98 -3.33 -5.99
N HIS A 81 8.02 -2.45 -5.74
CA HIS A 81 8.13 -1.03 -6.05
C HIS A 81 7.66 -0.22 -4.85
N ALA A 82 8.44 0.76 -4.45
CA ALA A 82 8.08 1.70 -3.39
C ALA A 82 8.42 3.12 -3.84
N ILE A 83 7.52 4.05 -3.55
CA ILE A 83 7.71 5.45 -3.88
C ILE A 83 8.60 6.10 -2.83
N ALA A 84 9.79 6.52 -3.26
CA ALA A 84 10.79 7.14 -2.39
C ALA A 84 10.67 8.68 -2.30
N ASP A 85 9.83 9.28 -3.13
CA ASP A 85 9.71 10.74 -3.24
C ASP A 85 8.76 11.36 -2.21
N LYS A 86 8.91 12.67 -1.99
CA LYS A 86 7.99 13.43 -1.15
C LYS A 86 6.65 13.58 -1.87
N ILE A 87 5.62 12.95 -1.32
CA ILE A 87 4.25 13.06 -1.85
C ILE A 87 3.44 14.09 -1.06
N GLN A 88 2.67 14.90 -1.79
CA GLN A 88 1.65 15.78 -1.25
C GLN A 88 0.29 15.09 -1.34
N PHE A 89 -0.36 14.89 -0.19
CA PHE A 89 -1.68 14.29 -0.11
C PHE A 89 -2.77 15.30 -0.47
N ARG A 90 -3.78 14.83 -1.19
CA ARG A 90 -5.01 15.56 -1.48
C ARG A 90 -6.19 14.79 -0.88
N LYS A 91 -7.14 15.51 -0.31
CA LYS A 91 -8.35 14.93 0.26
C LYS A 91 -9.13 14.17 -0.82
N ASN A 92 -9.66 13.01 -0.47
CA ASN A 92 -10.40 12.08 -1.34
C ASN A 92 -9.63 11.64 -2.59
N THR A 93 -8.30 11.60 -2.51
CA THR A 93 -7.45 11.07 -3.56
C THR A 93 -6.51 10.02 -2.93
N PRO A 94 -6.64 8.73 -3.29
CA PRO A 94 -5.72 7.72 -2.81
C PRO A 94 -4.31 8.00 -3.32
N VAL A 95 -3.33 7.61 -2.53
CA VAL A 95 -1.92 7.63 -2.90
C VAL A 95 -1.37 6.23 -2.67
N TYR A 96 -0.96 5.59 -3.75
CA TYR A 96 -0.41 4.25 -3.75
C TYR A 96 1.10 4.32 -3.53
N LEU A 97 1.56 3.82 -2.38
CA LEU A 97 2.93 4.04 -1.89
C LEU A 97 3.85 2.87 -2.20
N VAL A 98 3.35 1.65 -2.08
CA VAL A 98 4.14 0.43 -2.22
C VAL A 98 3.31 -0.60 -2.96
N TYR A 99 3.97 -1.31 -3.86
CA TYR A 99 3.41 -2.43 -4.60
C TYR A 99 4.37 -3.60 -4.50
N TRP A 100 3.81 -4.77 -4.27
CA TRP A 100 4.45 -6.03 -4.58
C TRP A 100 3.53 -6.81 -5.50
N TYR A 101 4.06 -7.35 -6.59
CA TYR A 101 3.26 -8.15 -7.50
C TYR A 101 4.06 -9.31 -8.06
N GLY A 102 3.38 -10.43 -8.18
CA GLY A 102 3.89 -11.69 -8.66
C GLY A 102 3.27 -12.08 -9.99
N SER A 103 4.01 -12.85 -10.76
CA SER A 103 3.55 -13.49 -11.98
C SER A 103 3.77 -15.00 -11.93
N ASP A 104 2.81 -15.73 -12.46
CA ASP A 104 2.89 -17.15 -12.80
C ASP A 104 3.63 -17.40 -14.14
N GLN A 105 3.95 -16.32 -14.87
CA GLN A 105 4.66 -16.36 -16.15
C GLN A 105 6.14 -15.97 -16.03
N LYS A 106 6.92 -16.37 -17.03
CA LYS A 106 8.38 -16.16 -17.06
C LYS A 106 8.81 -14.70 -17.28
N ALA A 107 7.90 -13.80 -17.66
CA ALA A 107 8.19 -12.41 -17.93
C ALA A 107 7.30 -11.51 -17.07
N THR A 108 7.92 -10.55 -16.39
CA THR A 108 7.26 -9.45 -15.70
C THR A 108 7.72 -8.15 -16.34
N ASN A 109 6.78 -7.29 -16.71
CA ASN A 109 7.12 -5.95 -17.18
C ASN A 109 7.53 -5.10 -15.98
N SER A 110 8.57 -4.29 -16.13
CA SER A 110 8.93 -3.31 -15.10
C SER A 110 7.86 -2.22 -15.03
N LEU A 111 7.44 -1.84 -13.84
CA LEU A 111 6.63 -0.64 -13.64
C LEU A 111 7.42 0.60 -14.01
N ASN A 112 6.83 1.44 -14.84
CA ASN A 112 7.17 2.85 -14.84
C ASN A 112 6.40 3.47 -13.69
N GLY A 113 7.11 3.91 -12.63
CA GLY A 113 6.52 4.47 -11.41
C GLY A 113 5.78 5.80 -11.66
N GLY A 114 4.65 5.73 -12.35
CA GLY A 114 3.85 6.85 -12.84
C GLY A 114 3.21 7.69 -11.73
N ASP A 115 2.03 8.25 -12.01
CA ASP A 115 1.35 9.08 -11.03
C ASP A 115 0.93 8.25 -9.81
N PRO A 116 1.43 8.56 -8.58
CA PRO A 116 1.10 7.82 -7.37
C PRO A 116 -0.38 7.91 -6.99
N SER A 117 -1.14 8.84 -7.56
CA SER A 117 -2.59 8.97 -7.35
C SER A 117 -3.43 8.07 -8.25
N VAL A 118 -2.79 7.38 -9.20
CA VAL A 118 -3.45 6.48 -10.15
C VAL A 118 -2.98 5.05 -9.88
N PHE A 119 -3.93 4.14 -9.67
CA PHE A 119 -3.61 2.73 -9.53
C PHE A 119 -3.00 2.19 -10.84
N PRO A 120 -1.77 1.67 -10.84
CA PRO A 120 -1.12 1.23 -12.07
C PRO A 120 -1.86 0.03 -12.69
N GLU A 121 -2.03 0.05 -14.01
CA GLU A 121 -2.71 -1.04 -14.72
C GLU A 121 -1.94 -2.35 -14.63
N GLU A 122 -0.61 -2.29 -14.63
CA GLU A 122 0.26 -3.47 -14.52
C GLU A 122 0.09 -4.20 -13.17
N ILE A 123 -0.25 -3.45 -12.10
CA ILE A 123 -0.59 -4.03 -10.80
C ILE A 123 -1.98 -4.65 -10.84
N ARG A 124 -2.94 -3.98 -11.50
CA ARG A 124 -4.30 -4.50 -11.65
C ARG A 124 -4.30 -5.81 -12.42
N GLU A 125 -3.51 -5.92 -13.46
CA GLU A 125 -3.46 -7.08 -14.34
C GLU A 125 -2.51 -8.18 -13.84
N ALA A 126 -1.77 -7.94 -12.75
CA ALA A 126 -0.89 -8.95 -12.17
C ALA A 126 -1.68 -10.18 -11.72
N TYR A 127 -1.04 -11.35 -11.84
CA TYR A 127 -1.58 -12.61 -11.34
C TYR A 127 -1.92 -12.50 -9.85
N PHE A 128 -1.01 -11.90 -9.07
CA PHE A 128 -1.24 -11.58 -7.67
C PHE A 128 -0.52 -10.28 -7.31
N SER A 129 -1.15 -9.42 -6.52
CA SER A 129 -0.49 -8.20 -6.02
C SER A 129 -0.96 -7.81 -4.63
N ILE A 130 -0.05 -7.22 -3.87
CA ILE A 130 -0.26 -6.57 -2.58
C ILE A 130 0.01 -5.08 -2.77
N VAL A 131 -0.95 -4.25 -2.40
CA VAL A 131 -0.89 -2.80 -2.62
C VAL A 131 -1.11 -2.07 -1.31
N TYR A 132 -0.21 -1.13 -1.03
CA TYR A 132 -0.27 -0.24 0.11
C TYR A 132 -0.68 1.14 -0.38
N HIS A 133 -1.77 1.66 0.16
CA HIS A 133 -2.23 3.00 -0.19
C HIS A 133 -2.69 3.77 1.03
N VAL A 134 -2.70 5.09 0.87
CA VAL A 134 -3.13 6.03 1.91
C VAL A 134 -4.14 6.99 1.32
N GLU A 135 -5.24 7.18 2.04
CA GLU A 135 -6.31 8.11 1.68
C GLU A 135 -6.49 9.15 2.78
N TRP A 136 -6.63 10.41 2.38
CA TRP A 136 -7.10 11.46 3.27
C TRP A 136 -8.60 11.61 3.10
N ILE A 137 -9.39 11.21 4.10
CA ILE A 137 -10.86 11.21 4.03
C ILE A 137 -11.50 11.97 5.20
N ASP A 138 -12.80 12.22 5.10
CA ASP A 138 -13.63 12.64 6.23
C ASP A 138 -13.77 11.48 7.24
N LYS A 139 -13.64 11.79 8.53
CA LYS A 139 -13.94 10.85 9.61
C LYS A 139 -15.40 10.43 9.56
N LYS A 140 -15.65 9.13 9.50
CA LYS A 140 -16.99 8.58 9.64
C LYS A 140 -17.34 8.49 11.14
N TYR A 141 -18.39 9.20 11.55
CA TYR A 141 -18.96 9.18 12.91
C TYR A 141 -20.06 8.14 13.03
#